data_AF-A0A2N1DBR2-F1
#
_entry.id   AF-A0A2N1DBR2-F1
#
_cell.length_a   1.000
_cell.length_b   1.000
_cell.length_c   1.000
_cell.angle_alpha   90.00
_cell.angle_beta   90.00
_cell.angle_gamma   90.00
#
_symmetry.space_group_name_H-M   'P 1'
#
loop_
_entity.id
_entity.type
_entity.pdbx_description
1 polymer ?
#
loop_
_entity_poly.entity_id
_entity_poly.type
_entity_poly.pdbx_seq_one_letter_code
_entity_poly.pdbx_strand_id
1 'polypeptide(L)'
;MNKTVKKLDNNVVKALTIVCENAKQDIVGFEWLTHSANYANFPGSLVITCVLDQSDSLNSMLVSEQDKALRKQIQQQLFNAGVLLKDARRHVFFDTEQACRLEHNGDWKRRLAVN
;
A
#
# COMPACT_ATOMS: atom_id res chain seq x y z
N MET A 1 -15.81 12.93 14.43
CA MET A 1 -15.35 12.65 13.06
C MET A 1 -16.23 13.41 12.07
N ASN A 2 -15.64 14.28 11.24
CA ASN A 2 -16.38 15.08 10.26
C ASN A 2 -16.94 14.18 9.14
N LYS A 3 -18.16 14.47 8.68
CA LYS A 3 -18.84 13.72 7.60
C LYS A 3 -17.98 13.56 6.33
N THR A 4 -17.12 14.55 6.05
CA THR A 4 -16.18 14.55 4.92
C THR A 4 -15.11 13.47 5.05
N VAL A 5 -14.54 13.27 6.24
CA VAL A 5 -13.46 12.29 6.47
C VAL A 5 -13.97 10.87 6.28
N LYS A 6 -15.18 10.57 6.79
CA LYS A 6 -15.79 9.24 6.58
C LYS A 6 -16.01 8.90 5.11
N LYS A 7 -16.43 9.88 4.30
CA LYS A 7 -16.61 9.69 2.85
C LYS A 7 -15.28 9.43 2.15
N LEU A 8 -14.26 10.19 2.52
CA LEU A 8 -12.91 10.06 1.96
C LEU A 8 -12.30 8.69 2.32
N ASP A 9 -12.33 8.32 3.60
CA ASP A 9 -11.88 7.02 4.10
C ASP A 9 -12.56 5.88 3.35
N ASN A 10 -13.88 5.93 3.22
CA ASN A 10 -14.64 4.91 2.50
C ASN A 10 -14.25 4.82 1.00
N ASN A 11 -13.93 5.95 0.36
CA ASN A 11 -13.46 5.95 -1.02
C ASN A 11 -12.02 5.42 -1.13
N VAL A 12 -11.14 5.77 -0.18
CA VAL A 12 -9.77 5.27 -0.10
C VAL A 12 -9.76 3.76 0.09
N VAL A 13 -10.55 3.23 1.02
CA VAL A 13 -10.70 1.80 1.23
C VAL A 13 -11.13 1.11 -0.07
N LYS A 14 -12.16 1.62 -0.76
CA LYS A 14 -12.60 1.06 -2.05
C LYS A 14 -11.50 1.09 -3.11
N ALA A 15 -10.81 2.23 -3.26
CA ALA A 15 -9.71 2.39 -4.18
C ALA A 15 -8.59 1.37 -3.91
N LEU A 16 -8.21 1.21 -2.63
CA LEU A 16 -7.19 0.28 -2.20
C LEU A 16 -7.61 -1.18 -2.32
N THR A 17 -8.89 -1.51 -2.12
CA THR A 17 -9.43 -2.85 -2.38
C THR A 17 -9.23 -3.23 -3.84
N ILE A 18 -9.59 -2.34 -4.77
CA ILE A 18 -9.41 -2.58 -6.20
C ILE A 18 -7.94 -2.80 -6.53
N VAL A 19 -7.04 -1.97 -6.01
CA VAL A 19 -5.59 -2.16 -6.17
C VAL A 19 -5.15 -3.50 -5.60
N CYS A 20 -5.61 -3.87 -4.41
CA CYS A 20 -5.24 -5.13 -3.78
C CYS A 20 -5.67 -6.33 -4.61
N GLU A 21 -6.87 -6.31 -5.19
CA GLU A 21 -7.35 -7.37 -6.07
C GLU A 21 -6.54 -7.44 -7.37
N ASN A 22 -6.27 -6.30 -8.01
CA ASN A 22 -5.42 -6.25 -9.20
C ASN A 22 -4.00 -6.75 -8.89
N ALA A 23 -3.41 -6.31 -7.79
CA ALA A 23 -2.09 -6.73 -7.33
C ALA A 23 -2.02 -8.24 -7.13
N LYS A 24 -3.05 -8.85 -6.52
CA LYS A 24 -3.13 -10.31 -6.35
C LYS A 24 -3.20 -11.07 -7.67
N GLN A 25 -3.76 -10.46 -8.73
CA GLN A 25 -3.85 -11.07 -10.05
C GLN A 25 -2.59 -10.86 -10.90
N ASP A 26 -1.95 -9.70 -10.78
CA ASP A 26 -0.80 -9.30 -11.62
C ASP A 26 0.55 -9.75 -11.00
N ILE A 27 0.66 -9.68 -9.67
CA ILE A 27 1.87 -9.95 -8.91
C ILE A 27 1.79 -11.34 -8.28
N VAL A 28 2.65 -12.24 -8.77
CA VAL A 28 2.80 -13.59 -8.22
C VAL A 28 3.39 -13.51 -6.81
N GLY A 29 2.67 -14.06 -5.82
CA GLY A 29 3.07 -14.04 -4.42
C GLY A 29 2.70 -12.76 -3.68
N PHE A 30 1.84 -11.91 -4.24
CA PHE A 30 1.26 -10.81 -3.47
C PHE A 30 0.21 -11.32 -2.48
N GLU A 31 0.34 -10.90 -1.22
CA GLU A 31 -0.39 -11.48 -0.10
C GLU A 31 -1.52 -10.54 0.34
N TRP A 32 -1.18 -9.28 0.66
CA TRP A 32 -2.11 -8.23 1.04
C TRP A 32 -1.44 -6.85 0.99
N LEU A 33 -2.24 -5.79 1.09
CA LEU A 33 -1.74 -4.44 1.38
C LEU A 33 -2.50 -3.85 2.55
N THR A 34 -1.83 -2.96 3.28
CA THR A 34 -2.44 -2.14 4.32
C THR A 34 -2.19 -0.67 4.04
N HIS A 35 -3.03 0.18 4.61
CA HIS A 35 -2.82 1.61 4.59
C HIS A 35 -2.93 2.18 6.00
N SER A 36 -2.08 3.15 6.29
CA SER A 36 -2.11 3.96 7.50
C SER A 36 -2.17 5.41 7.09
N ALA A 37 -3.22 6.12 7.51
CA ALA A 37 -3.41 7.52 7.17
C ALA A 37 -3.64 8.33 8.44
N ASN A 38 -2.83 9.37 8.64
CA ASN A 38 -3.16 10.35 9.67
C ASN A 38 -4.09 11.42 9.11
N TYR A 39 -5.38 11.33 9.45
CA TYR A 39 -6.41 12.28 9.01
C TYR A 39 -6.19 13.72 9.48
N ALA A 40 -5.31 13.95 10.45
CA ALA A 40 -4.90 15.29 10.85
C ALA A 40 -4.00 16.00 9.83
N ASN A 41 -3.20 15.25 9.05
CA ASN A 41 -2.25 15.76 8.05
C ASN A 41 -2.50 15.17 6.65
N PHE A 42 -3.74 14.76 6.40
CA PHE A 42 -4.14 14.15 5.14
C PHE A 42 -4.10 15.18 3.99
N PRO A 43 -3.69 14.80 2.76
CA PRO A 43 -3.29 13.47 2.26
C PRO A 43 -1.80 13.12 2.39
N GLY A 44 -0.97 14.05 2.90
CA GLY A 44 0.49 13.89 2.96
C GLY A 44 1.00 12.84 3.95
N SER A 45 0.16 12.36 4.87
CA SER A 45 0.51 11.33 5.86
C SER A 45 -0.08 9.96 5.54
N LEU A 46 -0.53 9.72 4.31
CA LEU A 46 -0.96 8.39 3.88
C LEU A 46 0.26 7.52 3.61
N VAL A 47 0.29 6.32 4.17
CA VAL A 47 1.31 5.31 3.93
C VAL A 47 0.58 4.05 3.50
N ILE A 48 1.01 3.44 2.42
CA ILE A 48 0.52 2.17 1.91
C ILE A 48 1.70 1.21 1.97
N THR A 49 1.51 0.07 2.64
CA THR A 49 2.51 -1.00 2.71
C THR A 49 1.93 -2.22 2.02
N CYS A 50 2.58 -2.64 0.94
CA CYS A 50 2.26 -3.83 0.19
C CYS A 50 3.12 -4.99 0.67
N VAL A 51 2.49 -6.12 0.97
CA VAL A 51 3.15 -7.31 1.52
C VAL A 51 3.06 -8.47 0.54
N LEU A 52 4.22 -9.05 0.25
CA LEU A 52 4.36 -10.27 -0.55
C LEU A 52 4.77 -11.45 0.31
N ASP A 53 4.53 -12.66 -0.15
CA ASP A 53 4.89 -13.91 0.51
C ASP A 53 6.43 -14.07 0.61
N GLN A 54 7.13 -14.04 -0.52
CA GLN A 54 8.59 -14.24 -0.59
C GLN A 54 9.35 -13.03 -1.13
N SER A 55 10.64 -12.95 -0.76
CA SER A 55 11.56 -11.97 -1.33
C SER A 55 11.78 -12.17 -2.84
N ASP A 56 11.61 -13.39 -3.35
CA ASP A 56 11.71 -13.70 -4.79
C ASP A 56 10.59 -13.04 -5.59
N SER A 57 9.34 -13.15 -5.11
CA SER A 57 8.18 -12.44 -5.66
C SER A 57 8.39 -10.92 -5.72
N LEU A 58 8.96 -10.35 -4.65
CA LEU A 58 9.28 -8.91 -4.62
C LEU A 58 10.34 -8.57 -5.65
N ASN A 59 11.37 -9.41 -5.81
CA ASN A 59 12.40 -9.19 -6.80
C ASN A 59 11.84 -9.28 -8.22
N SER A 60 11.02 -10.31 -8.51
CA SER A 60 10.34 -10.43 -9.80
C SER A 60 9.45 -9.23 -10.09
N MET A 61 8.74 -8.72 -9.08
CA MET A 61 7.92 -7.50 -9.19
C MET A 61 8.77 -6.27 -9.54
N LEU A 62 9.95 -6.12 -8.91
CA LEU A 62 10.89 -5.03 -9.19
C LEU A 62 11.50 -5.16 -10.60
N VAL A 63 11.85 -6.39 -11.01
CA VAL A 63 12.41 -6.66 -12.36
C VAL A 63 11.38 -6.40 -13.45
N SER A 64 10.13 -6.80 -13.23
CA SER A 64 9.02 -6.57 -14.16
C SER A 64 8.44 -5.14 -14.09
N GLU A 65 9.05 -4.23 -13.33
CA GLU A 65 8.58 -2.86 -13.11
C GLU A 65 7.14 -2.76 -12.60
N GLN A 66 6.62 -3.84 -12.01
CA GLN A 66 5.29 -3.89 -11.43
C GLN A 66 5.17 -2.98 -10.22
N ASP A 67 6.28 -2.66 -9.54
CA ASP A 67 6.30 -1.64 -8.49
C ASP A 67 5.84 -0.27 -9.02
N LYS A 68 6.28 0.11 -10.23
CA LYS A 68 5.90 1.37 -10.87
C LYS A 68 4.45 1.32 -11.32
N ALA A 69 4.03 0.19 -11.91
CA ALA A 69 2.64 -0.02 -12.32
C ALA A 69 1.69 0.08 -11.13
N LEU A 70 2.00 -0.61 -10.03
CA LEU A 70 1.19 -0.61 -8.81
C LEU A 70 1.15 0.78 -8.17
N ARG A 71 2.30 1.47 -8.05
CA ARG A 71 2.36 2.85 -7.56
C ARG A 71 1.46 3.78 -8.38
N LYS A 72 1.49 3.65 -9.70
CA LYS A 72 0.67 4.44 -10.62
C LYS A 72 -0.81 4.10 -10.45
N GLN A 73 -1.16 2.83 -10.32
CA GLN A 73 -2.54 2.40 -10.06
C GLN A 73 -3.04 2.94 -8.73
N ILE A 74 -2.26 2.81 -7.64
CA ILE A 74 -2.59 3.38 -6.32
C ILE A 74 -2.83 4.88 -6.44
N GLN A 75 -1.92 5.60 -7.10
CA GLN A 75 -2.05 7.03 -7.30
C GLN A 75 -3.32 7.40 -8.07
N GLN A 76 -3.63 6.68 -9.15
CA GLN A 76 -4.83 6.93 -9.95
C GLN A 76 -6.13 6.60 -9.19
N GLN A 77 -6.17 5.47 -8.49
CA GLN A 77 -7.33 5.05 -7.71
C GLN A 77 -7.59 6.01 -6.55
N LEU A 78 -6.54 6.44 -5.84
CA LEU A 78 -6.63 7.45 -4.80
C LEU A 78 -7.06 8.81 -5.36
N PHE A 79 -6.51 9.23 -6.51
CA PHE A 79 -6.94 10.46 -7.16
C PHE A 79 -8.44 10.42 -7.52
N ASN A 80 -8.91 9.30 -8.05
CA ASN A 80 -10.34 9.09 -8.35
C ASN A 80 -11.21 9.06 -7.08
N ALA A 81 -10.65 8.64 -5.95
CA ALA A 81 -11.27 8.73 -4.63
C ALA A 81 -11.30 10.16 -4.05
N GLY A 82 -10.65 11.14 -4.70
CA GLY A 82 -10.52 12.53 -4.24
C GLY A 82 -9.26 12.79 -3.40
N VAL A 83 -8.28 11.90 -3.45
CA VAL A 83 -7.02 11.96 -2.72
C VAL A 83 -5.87 12.26 -3.66
N LEU A 84 -5.36 13.49 -3.61
CA LEU A 84 -4.20 13.89 -4.39
C LEU A 84 -2.90 13.50 -3.67
N LEU A 85 -2.26 12.41 -4.10
CA LEU A 85 -0.89 12.10 -3.71
C LEU A 85 0.09 12.79 -4.67
N LYS A 86 0.91 13.70 -4.13
CA LYS A 86 1.98 14.35 -4.92
C LYS A 86 3.08 13.36 -5.31
N ASP A 87 3.49 12.50 -4.38
CA ASP A 87 4.61 11.57 -4.57
C ASP A 87 4.25 10.14 -4.12
N ALA A 88 3.54 9.38 -4.95
CA ALA A 88 3.15 8.01 -4.62
C ALA A 88 4.34 7.12 -4.17
N ARG A 89 5.56 7.40 -4.66
CA ARG A 89 6.79 6.71 -4.23
C ARG A 89 7.14 6.89 -2.75
N ARG A 90 6.78 8.03 -2.14
CA ARG A 90 7.01 8.30 -0.71
C ARG A 90 5.90 7.73 0.18
N HIS A 91 4.78 7.35 -0.42
CA HIS A 91 3.63 6.80 0.28
C HIS A 91 3.54 5.28 0.15
N VAL A 92 4.03 4.70 -0.95
CA VAL A 92 3.91 3.25 -1.24
C VAL A 92 5.23 2.54 -0.97
N PHE A 93 5.19 1.66 0.03
CA PHE A 93 6.25 0.78 0.48
C PHE A 93 5.95 -0.67 0.13
N PHE A 94 7.01 -1.45 -0.04
CA PHE A 94 6.93 -2.87 -0.36
C PHE A 94 7.74 -3.65 0.66
N ASP A 95 7.11 -4.65 1.25
CA ASP A 95 7.70 -5.55 2.22
C ASP A 95 7.29 -7.00 1.90
N THR A 96 7.92 -7.95 2.58
CA THR A 96 7.62 -9.37 2.42
C THR A 96 7.41 -10.01 3.79
N GLU A 97 6.55 -11.03 3.86
CA GLU A 97 6.39 -11.87 5.03
C GLU A 97 7.72 -12.50 5.44
N GLN A 98 8.50 -12.95 4.47
CA GLN A 98 9.84 -13.49 4.71
C GLN A 98 10.76 -12.49 5.44
N ALA A 99 10.80 -11.22 4.99
CA ALA A 99 11.57 -10.18 5.66
C ALA A 99 11.01 -9.86 7.06
N CYS A 100 9.70 -9.76 7.20
CA CYS A 100 9.04 -9.54 8.49
C CYS A 100 9.34 -10.67 9.48
N ARG A 101 9.32 -11.92 9.02
CA ARG A 101 9.66 -13.10 9.81
C ARG A 101 11.13 -13.10 10.21
N LEU A 102 12.03 -12.70 9.32
CA LEU A 102 13.47 -12.68 9.59
C LEU A 102 13.88 -11.56 10.55
N GLU A 103 13.38 -10.33 10.35
CA GLU A 103 13.82 -9.15 11.11
C GLU A 103 12.97 -8.88 12.36
N HIS A 104 11.68 -9.23 12.30
CA HIS A 104 10.69 -8.92 13.33
C HIS A 104 9.89 -10.13 13.80
N ASN A 105 10.30 -11.37 13.51
CA ASN A 105 9.59 -12.60 13.89
C ASN A 105 8.10 -12.64 13.43
N GLY A 106 7.74 -11.87 12.40
CA GLY A 106 6.37 -11.77 11.89
C GLY A 106 5.54 -10.68 12.58
N ASP A 107 6.13 -9.88 13.46
CA ASP A 107 5.45 -8.76 14.13
C ASP A 107 5.26 -7.56 13.20
N TRP A 108 4.23 -7.64 12.34
CA TRP A 108 3.81 -6.53 11.48
C TRP A 108 3.44 -5.27 12.25
N LYS A 109 2.88 -5.41 13.46
CA LYS A 109 2.61 -4.27 14.34
C LYS A 109 3.88 -3.48 14.64
N ARG A 110 4.99 -4.17 14.91
CA ARG A 110 6.26 -3.53 15.21
C ARG A 110 6.89 -2.94 13.96
N ARG A 111 6.82 -3.66 12.83
CA ARG A 111 7.38 -3.21 11.55
C ARG A 111 6.68 -1.97 11.01
N LEU A 112 5.35 -1.94 11.04
CA LEU A 112 4.54 -0.79 10.58
C LEU A 112 4.58 0.40 11.54
N ALA A 113 4.92 0.19 12.83
CA ALA A 113 5.01 1.28 13.81
C ALA A 113 6.28 2.14 13.65
N VAL A 114 7.28 1.69 12.89
CA VAL A 114 8.54 2.43 12.67
C VAL A 114 8.48 3.32 11.43
N ASN A 115 7.39 3.24 10.64
CA ASN A 115 7.19 3.99 9.40
C ASN A 115 6.33 5.25 9.62
#